data_AF-A0A7S2YA00-F1
#
_entry.id   AF-A0A7S2YA00-F1
#
_cell.length_a   1.000
_cell.length_b   1.000
_cell.length_c   1.000
_cell.angle_alpha   90.00
_cell.angle_beta   90.00
_cell.angle_gamma   90.00
#
_symmetry.space_group_name_H-M   'P 1'
#
loop_
_entity.id
_entity.type
_entity.pdbx_description
1 polymer ?
#
loop_
_entity_poly.entity_id
_entity_poly.type
_entity_poly.pdbx_seq_one_letter_code
_entity_poly.pdbx_strand_id
1 'polypeptide(L)'
;GESARLIQHDGPDQLDTFTLEMGPLDEARFVALNDSPSSKPWTLVVNDVDRYIPKVGTWMDETFAFLPRWRRDDAQVSLAPVGGGIGPHVDNYDVFLVQSSGTR
;
A
#
# COMPACT_ATOMS: atom_id res chain seq x y z
N GLY A 1 -7.26 1.01 -10.76
CA GLY A 1 -8.27 -0.02 -10.47
C GLY A 1 -9.01 0.36 -9.21
N GLU A 2 -10.23 -0.13 -9.04
CA GLU A 2 -11.06 0.13 -7.84
C GLU A 2 -10.41 -0.37 -6.54
N SER A 3 -9.37 -1.21 -6.63
CA SER A 3 -8.60 -1.75 -5.50
C SER A 3 -7.53 -0.82 -4.92
N ALA A 4 -7.49 0.45 -5.32
CA ALA A 4 -6.54 1.44 -4.79
C ALA A 4 -7.17 2.29 -3.68
N ARG A 5 -6.39 2.60 -2.65
CA ARG A 5 -6.77 3.45 -1.52
C ARG A 5 -5.66 4.44 -1.23
N LEU A 6 -5.99 5.71 -1.18
CA LEU A 6 -5.10 6.77 -0.72
C LEU A 6 -5.53 7.20 0.68
N ILE A 7 -4.61 7.11 1.62
CA ILE A 7 -4.81 7.46 3.02
C ILE A 7 -3.97 8.71 3.28
N GLN A 8 -4.55 9.73 3.91
CA GLN A 8 -3.82 10.93 4.32
C GLN A 8 -4.03 11.18 5.81
N HIS A 9 -2.94 11.48 6.51
CA HIS A 9 -2.94 11.79 7.94
C HIS A 9 -2.78 13.29 8.17
N ASP A 10 -3.28 13.79 9.29
CA ASP A 10 -3.18 15.21 9.62
C ASP A 10 -1.75 15.65 10.00
N GLY A 11 -0.91 14.71 10.43
CA GLY A 11 0.50 14.93 10.72
C GLY A 11 1.31 13.63 10.78
N PRO A 12 2.65 13.71 10.76
CA PRO A 12 3.55 12.55 10.64
C PRO A 12 3.45 11.54 11.80
N ASP A 13 3.00 11.98 12.98
CA ASP A 13 2.81 11.12 14.15
C ASP A 13 1.32 10.97 14.55
N GLN A 14 0.39 11.44 13.70
CA GLN A 14 -1.06 11.39 13.95
C GLN A 14 -1.72 10.39 13.00
N LEU A 15 -1.42 9.10 13.22
CA LEU A 15 -1.92 8.02 12.38
C LEU A 15 -3.33 7.52 12.75
N ASP A 16 -3.94 8.07 13.80
CA ASP A 16 -5.28 7.74 14.29
C ASP A 16 -6.40 8.54 13.61
N THR A 17 -6.04 9.68 13.00
CA THR A 17 -6.96 10.55 12.29
C THR A 17 -6.56 10.59 10.81
N PHE A 18 -7.46 10.16 9.92
CA PHE A 18 -7.15 10.07 8.50
C PHE A 18 -8.34 10.34 7.60
N THR A 19 -8.04 10.76 6.36
CA THR A 19 -8.99 10.77 5.25
C THR A 19 -8.67 9.65 4.28
N LEU A 20 -9.71 9.00 3.77
CA LEU A 20 -9.60 7.90 2.80
C LEU A 20 -10.19 8.32 1.46
N GLU A 21 -9.42 8.17 0.39
CA GLU A 21 -9.85 8.36 -1.00
C GLU A 21 -9.77 7.02 -1.73
N MET A 22 -10.88 6.60 -2.33
CA MET A 22 -10.97 5.33 -3.07
C MET A 22 -10.62 5.56 -4.53
N GLY A 23 -9.93 4.58 -5.13
CA GLY A 23 -9.61 4.61 -6.55
C GLY A 23 -10.84 4.47 -7.47
N PRO A 24 -10.65 4.73 -8.77
CA PRO A 24 -9.40 5.05 -9.44
C PRO A 24 -8.89 6.47 -9.12
N LEU A 25 -7.57 6.62 -8.97
CA LEU A 25 -6.90 7.89 -8.69
C LEU A 25 -6.17 8.38 -9.94
N ASP A 26 -6.23 9.68 -10.21
CA ASP A 26 -5.48 10.32 -11.29
C ASP A 26 -4.02 10.53 -10.88
N GLU A 27 -3.08 10.39 -11.80
CA GLU A 27 -1.66 10.66 -11.56
C GLU A 27 -1.42 12.11 -11.08
N ALA A 28 -2.19 13.07 -11.61
CA ALA A 28 -2.12 14.47 -11.20
C ALA A 28 -2.40 14.67 -9.70
N ARG A 29 -3.13 13.73 -9.07
CA ARG A 29 -3.40 13.75 -7.63
C ARG A 29 -2.10 13.64 -6.83
N PHE A 30 -1.16 12.79 -7.25
CA PHE A 30 0.09 12.56 -6.53
C PHE A 30 1.06 13.73 -6.67
N VAL A 31 1.07 14.39 -7.84
CA VAL A 31 1.82 15.63 -8.03
C VAL A 31 1.34 16.71 -7.05
N ALA A 32 0.03 16.93 -6.98
CA ALA A 32 -0.56 17.90 -6.06
C ALA A 32 -0.28 17.60 -4.58
N LEU A 33 -0.19 16.32 -4.19
CA LEU A 33 0.16 15.92 -2.82
C LEU A 33 1.62 16.26 -2.46
N ASN A 34 2.55 16.11 -3.41
CA ASN A 34 3.96 16.33 -3.18
C ASN A 34 4.36 17.82 -3.26
N ASP A 35 3.66 18.62 -4.08
CA ASP A 35 3.99 20.03 -4.31
C ASP A 35 3.42 21.00 -3.26
N SER A 36 2.58 20.50 -2.34
CA SER A 36 1.97 21.33 -1.29
C SER A 36 2.98 21.67 -0.18
N PRO A 37 3.18 22.95 0.20
CA PRO A 37 4.00 23.34 1.36
C PRO A 37 3.49 22.76 2.69
N SER A 38 2.23 22.34 2.72
CA SER A 38 1.55 21.67 3.82
C SER A 38 1.28 20.20 3.49
N SER A 39 2.20 19.52 2.79
CA SER A 39 2.00 18.14 2.35
C SER A 39 1.76 17.25 3.57
N LYS A 40 0.52 16.83 3.72
CA LYS A 40 0.11 15.83 4.71
C LYS A 40 0.77 14.50 4.36
N PRO A 41 1.27 13.74 5.35
CA PRO A 41 1.75 12.39 5.10
C PRO A 41 0.64 11.57 4.47
N TRP A 42 1.01 10.80 3.45
CA TRP A 42 0.05 9.98 2.71
C TRP A 42 0.58 8.57 2.52
N THR A 43 -0.30 7.64 2.20
CA THR A 43 0.06 6.28 1.81
C THR A 43 -0.91 5.80 0.75
N LEU A 44 -0.36 5.36 -0.38
CA LEU A 44 -1.10 4.67 -1.41
C LEU A 44 -1.00 3.17 -1.14
N VAL A 45 -2.14 2.48 -1.13
CA VAL A 45 -2.23 1.03 -1.02
C VAL A 45 -2.99 0.51 -2.23
N VAL A 46 -2.44 -0.49 -2.91
CA VAL A 46 -3.05 -1.13 -4.09
C VAL A 46 -3.08 -2.64 -3.88
N ASN A 47 -4.25 -3.25 -3.96
CA ASN A 47 -4.42 -4.69 -3.86
C ASN A 47 -4.34 -5.37 -5.24
N ASP A 48 -4.27 -6.71 -5.23
CA ASP A 48 -4.30 -7.57 -6.42
C ASP A 48 -3.18 -7.28 -7.44
N VAL A 49 -2.02 -6.76 -7.00
CA VAL A 49 -0.98 -6.28 -7.92
C VAL A 49 -0.37 -7.43 -8.73
N ASP A 50 -0.30 -8.63 -8.16
CA ASP A 50 0.12 -9.86 -8.82
C ASP A 50 -0.70 -10.20 -10.07
N ARG A 51 -1.98 -9.81 -10.12
CA ARG A 51 -2.86 -10.06 -11.27
C ARG A 51 -2.52 -9.18 -12.47
N TYR A 52 -1.98 -7.99 -12.21
CA TYR A 52 -1.67 -7.00 -13.25
C TYR A 52 -0.19 -7.01 -13.65
N ILE A 53 0.69 -7.46 -12.75
CA ILE A 53 2.13 -7.53 -12.97
C ILE A 53 2.57 -9.00 -12.89
N PRO A 54 2.66 -9.73 -14.02
CA PRO A 54 2.98 -11.16 -14.03
C PRO A 54 4.26 -11.51 -13.27
N LYS A 55 5.26 -10.62 -13.30
CA LYS A 55 6.52 -10.80 -12.57
C LYS A 55 6.33 -10.90 -11.05
N VAL A 56 5.36 -10.17 -10.48
CA VAL A 56 5.04 -10.24 -9.05
C VAL A 56 4.39 -11.58 -8.74
N GLY A 57 3.41 -12.02 -9.55
CA GLY A 57 2.76 -13.32 -9.39
C GLY A 57 3.73 -14.50 -9.47
N THR A 58 4.63 -14.52 -10.48
CA THR A 58 5.67 -15.55 -10.58
C THR A 58 6.58 -15.56 -9.35
N TRP A 59 7.04 -14.39 -8.91
CA TRP A 59 7.89 -14.29 -7.73
C TRP A 59 7.21 -14.78 -6.46
N MET A 60 5.92 -14.45 -6.25
CA MET A 60 5.14 -14.95 -5.12
C MET A 60 5.00 -16.48 -5.16
N ASP A 61 4.70 -17.02 -6.34
CA ASP A 61 4.51 -18.46 -6.53
C ASP A 61 5.75 -19.25 -6.16
N GLU A 62 6.92 -18.76 -6.54
CA GLU A 62 8.23 -19.35 -6.24
C GLU A 62 8.64 -19.14 -4.78
N THR A 63 8.57 -17.90 -4.29
CA THR A 63 9.05 -17.53 -2.94
C THR A 63 8.22 -18.19 -1.84
N PHE A 64 6.90 -18.26 -2.03
CA PHE A 64 5.97 -18.80 -1.05
C PHE A 64 5.46 -20.20 -1.42
N ALA A 65 6.21 -20.95 -2.24
CA ALA A 65 5.88 -22.31 -2.66
C ALA A 65 5.71 -23.30 -1.48
N PHE A 66 6.24 -22.97 -0.31
CA PHE A 66 6.09 -23.75 0.92
C PHE A 66 4.67 -23.68 1.53
N LEU A 67 3.82 -22.74 1.08
CA LEU A 67 2.41 -22.65 1.48
C LEU A 67 1.51 -23.26 0.39
N PRO A 68 0.43 -23.98 0.77
CA PRO A 68 -0.60 -24.39 -0.17
C PRO A 68 -1.20 -23.19 -0.90
N ARG A 69 -1.43 -23.30 -2.22
CA ARG A 69 -1.94 -22.19 -3.04
C ARG A 69 -3.23 -21.57 -2.50
N TRP A 70 -4.14 -22.38 -1.96
CA TRP A 70 -5.42 -21.94 -1.40
C TRP A 70 -5.30 -21.08 -0.13
N ARG A 71 -4.12 -21.06 0.52
CA ARG A 71 -3.84 -20.17 1.66
C ARG A 71 -3.29 -18.81 1.25
N ARG A 72 -2.97 -18.61 -0.03
CA ARG A 72 -2.43 -17.35 -0.56
C ARG A 72 -3.57 -16.56 -1.20
N ASP A 73 -3.65 -15.27 -0.89
CA ASP A 73 -4.68 -14.37 -1.42
C ASP A 73 -4.13 -13.51 -2.56
N ASP A 74 -3.50 -12.37 -2.25
CA ASP A 74 -2.96 -11.43 -3.24
C ASP A 74 -1.63 -10.77 -2.80
N ALA A 75 -1.00 -10.04 -3.72
CA ALA A 75 0.04 -9.06 -3.37
C ALA A 75 -0.56 -7.66 -3.27
N GLN A 76 -0.67 -7.17 -2.04
CA GLN A 76 -0.88 -5.76 -1.77
C GLN A 76 0.45 -5.00 -1.78
N VAL A 77 0.53 -3.88 -2.49
CA VAL A 77 1.70 -3.00 -2.53
C VAL A 77 1.33 -1.65 -1.94
N SER A 78 2.20 -1.13 -1.06
CA SER A 78 2.07 0.21 -0.49
C SER A 78 3.22 1.12 -0.90
N LEU A 79 2.92 2.38 -1.16
CA LEU A 79 3.89 3.47 -1.36
C LEU A 79 3.61 4.59 -0.35
N ALA A 80 4.65 5.02 0.36
CA ALA A 80 4.55 6.07 1.37
C ALA A 80 5.81 6.96 1.36
N PRO A 81 5.68 8.29 1.34
CA PRO A 81 6.76 9.19 1.78
C PRO A 81 7.01 9.07 3.29
N VAL A 82 8.05 9.78 3.77
CA VAL A 82 8.39 9.83 5.21
C VAL A 82 7.18 10.27 6.03
N GLY A 83 6.89 9.55 7.11
CA GLY A 83 5.73 9.78 7.99
C GLY A 83 4.41 9.19 7.48
N GLY A 84 4.39 8.58 6.29
CA GLY A 84 3.22 7.87 5.79
C GLY A 84 3.03 6.50 6.46
N GLY A 85 1.77 6.12 6.64
CA GLY A 85 1.38 4.79 7.12
C GLY A 85 -0.13 4.60 7.00
N ILE A 86 -0.62 3.52 7.60
CA ILE A 86 -2.07 3.24 7.72
C ILE A 86 -2.52 3.18 9.20
N GLY A 87 -1.63 3.61 10.11
CA GLY A 87 -1.84 3.54 11.55
C GLY A 87 -1.79 2.13 12.15
N PRO A 88 -1.84 2.03 13.49
CA PRO A 88 -1.92 0.75 14.19
C PRO A 88 -3.23 0.02 13.84
N HIS A 89 -3.11 -1.24 13.44
CA HIS A 89 -4.25 -2.10 13.10
C HIS A 89 -3.89 -3.56 13.33
N VAL A 90 -4.89 -4.43 13.22
CA VAL A 90 -4.75 -5.90 13.28
C VAL A 90 -5.43 -6.51 12.07
N ASP A 91 -4.83 -7.58 11.55
CA ASP A 91 -5.38 -8.38 10.46
C ASP A 91 -5.73 -9.78 10.94
N ASN A 92 -6.76 -10.36 10.33
CA ASN A 92 -7.19 -11.74 10.58
C ASN A 92 -6.49 -12.75 9.65
N TYR A 93 -5.46 -12.31 8.91
CA TYR A 93 -4.73 -13.09 7.92
C TYR A 93 -3.25 -13.14 8.28
N ASP A 94 -2.59 -14.26 7.96
CA ASP A 94 -1.13 -14.32 7.99
C ASP A 94 -0.58 -13.40 6.89
N VAL A 95 0.35 -12.50 7.23
CA VAL A 95 0.95 -11.56 6.28
C VAL A 95 2.48 -11.64 6.30
N PHE A 96 3.09 -11.58 5.12
CA PHE A 96 4.53 -11.37 4.96
C PHE A 96 4.77 -9.92 4.50
N LEU A 97 5.42 -9.12 5.35
CA LEU A 97 5.86 -7.77 4.98
C LEU A 97 7.22 -7.84 4.30
N VAL A 98 7.25 -7.51 3.00
CA VAL A 98 8.47 -7.55 2.19
C VAL A 98 8.86 -6.13 1.78
N GLN A 99 10.03 -5.68 2.24
CA GLN A 99 10.54 -4.36 1.91
C GLN A 99 11.20 -4.36 0.52
N SER A 100 10.67 -3.55 -0.40
CA SER A 100 11.17 -3.47 -1.79
C SER A 100 12.22 -2.39 -2.01
N SER A 101 11.99 -1.18 -1.47
CA SER A 101 12.87 -0.02 -1.59
C SER A 101 12.72 0.91 -0.39
N GLY A 102 13.78 1.67 -0.09
CA GLY A 102 13.82 2.56 1.07
C GLY A 102 13.91 1.81 2.41
N THR A 103 13.49 2.47 3.49
CA THR A 103 13.48 1.88 4.83
C THR A 103 12.19 2.24 5.54
N ARG A 104 11.66 1.27 6.28
CA ARG A 104 10.45 1.39 7.07
C ARG A 104 10.68 0.75 8.42
#